data_AF-A0A933PKH1-F1
#
_entry.id   AF-A0A933PKH1-F1
#
_cell.length_a   1.000
_cell.length_b   1.000
_cell.length_c   1.000
_cell.angle_alpha   90.00
_cell.angle_beta   90.00
_cell.angle_gamma   90.00
#
_symmetry.space_group_name_H-M   'P 1'
#
loop_
_entity.id
_entity.type
_entity.pdbx_description
1 polymer ?
#
loop_
_entity_poly.entity_id
_entity_poly.type
_entity_poly.pdbx_seq_one_letter_code
_entity_poly.pdbx_strand_id
1 'polypeptide(L)' 'MATILTIESERETDGRWIAEVPALPGVLAYGENRDDAIAKAEALALRVLAERLENGESVPELGALFRAA' A
#
# COMPACT_ATOMS: atom_id res chain seq x y z
N MET A 1 5.65 -16.17 5.82
CA MET A 1 4.90 -16.37 4.55
C MET A 1 4.60 -14.99 4.00
N ALA A 2 4.68 -14.78 2.68
CA ALA A 2 4.34 -13.47 2.11
C ALA A 2 2.83 -13.21 2.34
N THR A 3 2.50 -12.01 2.81
CA THR A 3 1.12 -11.59 3.04
C THR A 3 0.63 -10.81 1.82
N ILE A 4 -0.54 -11.18 1.29
CA ILE A 4 -1.20 -10.40 0.24
C ILE A 4 -1.79 -9.14 0.90
N LEU A 5 -1.42 -7.97 0.40
CA LEU A 5 -2.01 -6.69 0.82
C LEU A 5 -3.25 -6.42 -0.03
N THR A 6 -4.40 -6.32 0.63
CA THR A 6 -5.65 -5.91 -0.01
C THR A 6 -5.71 -4.39 -0.10
N ILE A 7 -6.05 -3.89 -1.27
CA ILE A 7 -6.35 -2.47 -1.50
C ILE A 7 -7.86 -2.32 -1.58
N GLU A 8 -8.42 -1.50 -0.71
CA GLU A 8 -9.82 -1.11 -0.74
C GLU A 8 -9.95 0.24 -1.44
N SER A 9 -10.98 0.42 -2.25
CA SER A 9 -11.19 1.64 -3.02
C SER A 9 -12.64 2.08 -2.94
N GLU A 10 -12.88 3.35 -2.67
CA GLU A 10 -14.22 3.93 -2.59
C GLU A 10 -14.29 5.23 -3.41
N ARG A 11 -15.49 5.56 -3.89
CA ARG A 11 -15.79 6.87 -4.47
C ARG A 11 -16.57 7.69 -3.46
N GLU A 12 -16.03 8.83 -3.08
CA GLU A 12 -16.66 9.75 -2.13
C GLU A 12 -17.87 10.47 -2.73
N THR A 13 -18.65 11.11 -1.87
CA THR A 13 -19.87 11.85 -2.24
C THR A 13 -19.59 13.07 -3.12
N ASP A 14 -18.40 13.65 -3.04
CA ASP A 14 -17.93 14.73 -3.91
C ASP A 14 -17.35 14.24 -5.25
N GLY A 15 -17.32 12.91 -5.45
CA GLY A 15 -16.88 12.26 -6.67
C GLY A 15 -15.40 11.90 -6.72
N ARG A 16 -14.58 12.28 -5.73
CA ARG A 16 -13.17 11.88 -5.61
C ARG A 16 -13.05 10.37 -5.35
N TRP A 17 -11.95 9.79 -5.81
CA TRP A 17 -11.61 8.40 -5.47
C TRP A 17 -10.59 8.36 -4.36
N ILE A 18 -10.77 7.40 -3.45
CA ILE A 18 -9.85 7.11 -2.37
C ILE A 18 -9.50 5.62 -2.41
N ALA A 19 -8.26 5.29 -2.08
CA ALA A 19 -7.81 3.92 -1.90
C ALA A 19 -6.96 3.79 -0.64
N GLU A 20 -7.13 2.70 0.09
CA GLU A 20 -6.42 2.41 1.33
C GLU A 20 -5.93 0.96 1.39
N VAL A 21 -4.92 0.73 2.24
CA VAL A 21 -4.44 -0.62 2.56
C VAL A 21 -4.66 -0.84 4.06
N PRO A 22 -5.77 -1.48 4.48
CA PRO A 22 -6.12 -1.60 5.90
C PRO A 22 -5.05 -2.28 6.76
N ALA A 23 -4.27 -3.18 6.17
CA ALA A 23 -3.15 -3.85 6.83
C ALA A 23 -1.94 -2.91 7.11
N LEU A 24 -1.88 -1.75 6.47
CA LEU A 24 -0.83 -0.74 6.63
C LEU A 24 -1.46 0.59 7.05
N PRO A 25 -1.65 0.82 8.37
CA PRO A 25 -2.20 2.07 8.86
C PRO A 25 -1.42 3.28 8.33
N GLY A 26 -2.14 4.28 7.82
CA GLY A 26 -1.55 5.47 7.19
C GLY A 26 -1.35 5.37 5.68
N VAL A 27 -1.55 4.19 5.07
CA VAL A 27 -1.60 4.04 3.61
C VAL A 27 -3.00 4.36 3.11
N LEU A 28 -3.19 5.61 2.72
CA LEU A 28 -4.42 6.12 2.12
C LEU A 28 -4.07 7.19 1.08
N ALA A 29 -4.64 7.09 -0.12
CA ALA A 29 -4.35 7.98 -1.21
C ALA A 29 -5.60 8.36 -2.00
N TYR A 30 -5.67 9.63 -2.41
CA TYR A 30 -6.71 10.14 -3.30
C TYR A 30 -6.25 10.11 -4.76
N GLY A 31 -7.18 9.83 -5.66
CA GLY A 31 -6.97 9.83 -7.10
C GLY A 31 -8.09 10.51 -7.88
N GLU A 32 -7.76 10.90 -9.12
CA GLU A 32 -8.72 11.47 -10.08
C GLU A 32 -9.73 10.42 -10.56
N ASN A 33 -9.32 9.16 -10.55
CA ASN A 33 -10.14 7.99 -10.86
C ASN A 33 -9.70 6.81 -9.97
N ARG A 34 -10.44 5.70 -10.07
CA ARG A 34 -10.20 4.49 -9.25
C ARG A 34 -8.78 3.96 -9.38
N ASP A 35 -8.28 3.84 -10.62
CA ASP A 35 -6.99 3.22 -10.89
C ASP A 35 -5.83 4.14 -10.43
N ASP A 36 -5.99 5.46 -10.58
CA ASP A 36 -5.03 6.45 -10.05
C ASP A 36 -4.96 6.39 -8.51
N ALA A 37 -6.09 6.28 -7.80
CA ALA A 37 -6.10 6.14 -6.35
C ALA A 37 -5.37 4.85 -5.91
N ILE A 38 -5.65 3.73 -6.58
CA ILE A 38 -5.01 2.43 -6.31
C ILE A 38 -3.49 2.52 -6.55
N ALA A 39 -3.05 3.02 -7.70
CA ALA A 39 -1.63 3.14 -8.02
C ALA A 39 -0.87 4.01 -7.00
N LYS A 40 -1.50 5.09 -6.53
CA LYS A 40 -0.92 5.93 -5.47
C LYS A 40 -0.87 5.21 -4.12
N ALA A 41 -1.89 4.43 -3.76
CA ALA A 41 -1.89 3.62 -2.55
C ALA A 41 -0.83 2.51 -2.59
N GLU A 42 -0.62 1.86 -3.74
CA GLU A 42 0.47 0.89 -3.96
C GLU A 42 1.84 1.52 -3.73
N ALA A 43 2.09 2.67 -4.37
CA ALA A 43 3.34 3.39 -4.22
C ALA A 43 3.59 3.82 -2.76
N LEU A 44 2.54 4.25 -2.05
CA LEU A 44 2.63 4.60 -0.64
C LEU A 44 2.88 3.37 0.25
N ALA A 45 2.22 2.24 -0.01
CA ALA A 45 2.47 0.98 0.68
C ALA A 45 3.94 0.57 0.57
N LEU A 46 4.51 0.59 -0.64
CA LEU A 46 5.92 0.26 -0.86
C LEU A 46 6.86 1.18 -0.07
N ARG A 47 6.56 2.48 0.04
CA ARG A 47 7.35 3.42 0.85
C ARG A 47 7.30 3.09 2.34
N VAL A 48 6.11 2.78 2.87
CA VAL A 48 5.94 2.37 4.27
C VAL A 48 6.72 1.09 4.56
N LEU A 49 6.64 0.10 3.67
CA LEU A 49 7.39 -1.15 3.82
C LEU A 49 8.91 -0.93 3.75
N ALA A 50 9.38 -0.02 2.88
CA ALA A 50 10.78 0.35 2.80
C ALA A 50 11.28 1.04 4.07
N GLU A 51 10.53 2.02 4.59
CA GLU A 51 10.87 2.72 5.85
C GLU A 51 10.95 1.75 7.04
N ARG A 52 10.02 0.80 7.14
CA ARG A 52 10.08 -0.27 8.16
C ARG A 52 11.36 -1.09 8.05
N LEU A 53 11.76 -1.48 6.83
CA LEU A 53 13.02 -2.19 6.60
C LEU A 53 14.23 -1.34 7.04
N GLU A 54 14.26 -0.05 6.71
CA GLU A 54 15.33 0.88 7.08
C GLU A 54 15.46 1.05 8.61
N ASN A 55 14.33 1.00 9.32
CA ASN A 55 14.28 1.05 10.78
C ASN A 55 14.57 -0.30 11.46
N GLY A 56 14.82 -1.36 10.69
CA GLY A 56 15.08 -2.71 11.22
C GLY A 56 13.83 -3.45 11.72
N GLU A 57 12.64 -3.00 11.33
CA GLU A 57 11.38 -3.68 11.62
C GLU A 57 11.18 -4.92 10.73
N SER A 58 10.40 -5.89 11.22
CA SER A 58 10.02 -7.04 10.42
C SER A 58 8.95 -6.65 9.39
N VAL A 59 9.18 -7.02 8.14
CA VAL A 59 8.26 -6.75 7.01
C VAL A 59 7.84 -8.06 6.35
N PRO A 60 6.96 -8.86 6.99
CA PRO A 60 6.55 -10.17 6.50
C PRO A 60 5.89 -10.13 5.10
N GLU A 61 5.32 -8.99 4.72
CA GLU A 61 4.71 -8.72 3.41
C GLU A 61 5.71 -8.94 2.27
N LEU A 62 7.00 -8.64 2.50
CA LEU A 62 8.06 -8.77 1.51
C LEU A 62 8.79 -10.13 1.57
N GLY A 63 8.35 -11.05 2.44
CA GLY A 63 9.11 -12.24 2.84
C GLY A 63 9.49 -13.24 1.73
N ALA A 64 8.93 -13.12 0.52
CA ALA A 64 9.31 -13.93 -0.64
C ALA A 64 9.66 -13.10 -1.89
N LEU A 65 9.81 -11.77 -1.75
CA LEU A 65 10.02 -10.89 -2.89
C LEU A 65 11.46 -10.91 -3.40
N PHE A 66 12.44 -11.02 -2.50
CA PHE A 66 13.86 -10.98 -2.83
C PHE A 66 14.55 -12.31 -2.53
N ARG A 67 15.49 -12.68 -3.39
CA ARG A 67 16.40 -13.82 -3.18
C ARG A 67 17.83 -13.34 -3.38
N ALA A 68 18.69 -13.58 -2.40
CA ALA A 68 20.12 -13.37 -2.56
C ALA A 68 20.69 -14.36 -3.60
N ALA A 69 21.61 -13.88 -4.44
CA ALA A 69 22.29 -14.71 -5.43
C ALA A 69 23.34 -15.63 -4.79
#